data_AF-A0A2E2N380-F1
#
_entry.id   AF-A0A2E2N380-F1
#
_cell.length_a   1.000
_cell.length_b   1.000
_cell.length_c   1.000
_cell.angle_alpha   90.00
_cell.angle_beta   90.00
_cell.angle_gamma   90.00
#
_symmetry.space_group_name_H-M   'P 1'
#
loop_
_entity.id
_entity.type
_entity.pdbx_description
1 polymer ?
#
loop_
_entity_poly.entity_id
_entity_poly.type
_entity_poly.pdbx_seq_one_letter_code
_entity_poly.pdbx_strand_id
1 'polypeptide(L)'
;MSDMTFERMISQMTPSIYQNLRQAVSLRKWPDGRMLTAEQIELCMEAVMRYEHDNKVPEESRIGYLEQRTCGAGPGGPSSSAGVSEDMAGLARDASRD
;
A
#
# COMPACT_ATOMS: atom_id res chain seq x y z
N MET A 1 -5.36 26.58 -3.45
CA MET A 1 -6.72 26.77 -2.86
C MET A 1 -7.63 25.55 -3.03
N SER A 2 -7.10 24.32 -3.16
CA SER A 2 -7.93 23.12 -3.40
C SER A 2 -8.08 22.20 -2.19
N ASP A 3 -7.43 22.54 -1.08
CA ASP A 3 -7.34 21.73 0.14
C ASP A 3 -8.69 21.64 0.89
N MET A 4 -9.33 22.79 1.13
CA MET A 4 -10.65 22.89 1.75
C MET A 4 -11.78 22.18 0.99
N THR A 5 -11.68 22.03 -0.33
CA THR A 5 -12.75 21.43 -1.12
C THR A 5 -12.73 19.91 -1.02
N PHE A 6 -11.53 19.33 -0.93
CA PHE A 6 -11.35 17.89 -0.86
C PHE A 6 -11.77 17.33 0.50
N GLU A 7 -11.29 17.92 1.60
CA GLU A 7 -11.69 17.52 2.96
C GLU A 7 -13.20 17.61 3.20
N ARG A 8 -13.85 18.67 2.69
CA ARG A 8 -15.32 18.77 2.78
C ARG A 8 -16.03 17.70 1.97
N MET A 9 -15.46 17.28 0.85
CA MET A 9 -15.99 16.19 0.03
C MET A 9 -15.88 14.84 0.78
N ILE A 10 -14.79 14.63 1.51
CA ILE A 10 -14.62 13.46 2.41
C ILE A 10 -15.68 13.48 3.50
N SER A 11 -15.91 14.64 4.13
CA SER A 11 -16.88 14.75 5.23
C SER A 11 -18.33 14.50 4.79
N GLN A 12 -18.64 14.70 3.50
CA GLN A 12 -19.95 14.44 2.89
C GLN A 12 -19.97 13.15 2.04
N MET A 13 -19.07 12.20 2.32
CA MET A 13 -18.94 10.99 1.51
C MET A 13 -20.26 10.22 1.42
N THR A 14 -20.76 10.09 0.20
CA THR A 14 -21.82 9.15 -0.16
C THR A 14 -21.20 7.87 -0.73
N PRO A 15 -21.93 6.75 -0.80
CA PRO A 15 -21.45 5.53 -1.44
C PRO A 15 -20.97 5.75 -2.88
N SER A 16 -21.61 6.71 -3.58
CA SER A 16 -21.24 7.08 -4.95
C SER A 16 -19.90 7.82 -5.01
N ILE A 17 -19.60 8.69 -4.03
CA ILE A 17 -18.32 9.40 -3.93
C ILE A 17 -17.19 8.41 -3.63
N TYR A 18 -17.41 7.46 -2.73
CA TYR A 18 -16.46 6.38 -2.46
C TYR A 18 -16.08 5.61 -3.73
N GLN A 19 -17.07 5.19 -4.54
CA GLN A 19 -16.81 4.45 -5.78
C GLN A 19 -16.01 5.29 -6.79
N ASN A 20 -16.35 6.57 -6.93
CA ASN A 20 -15.63 7.48 -7.83
C ASN A 20 -14.18 7.68 -7.38
N LEU A 21 -13.92 7.84 -6.07
CA LEU A 21 -12.57 7.98 -5.53
C LEU A 21 -11.76 6.69 -5.72
N ARG A 22 -12.35 5.53 -5.46
CA ARG A 22 -11.72 4.23 -5.70
C ARG A 22 -11.30 4.07 -7.16
N GLN A 23 -12.19 4.39 -8.11
CA GLN A 23 -11.88 4.37 -9.54
C GLN A 23 -10.79 5.39 -9.90
N ALA A 24 -10.88 6.60 -9.36
CA ALA A 24 -9.94 7.67 -9.67
C ALA A 24 -8.53 7.34 -9.20
N VAL A 25 -8.37 6.70 -8.04
CA VAL A 25 -7.08 6.21 -7.53
C VAL A 25 -6.53 5.09 -8.41
N SER A 26 -7.35 4.13 -8.83
CA SER A 26 -6.91 3.05 -9.75
C SER A 26 -6.46 3.56 -11.12
N LEU A 27 -7.14 4.57 -11.66
CA LEU A 27 -6.85 5.14 -12.97
C LEU A 27 -5.91 6.34 -12.93
N ARG A 28 -5.57 6.83 -11.73
CA ARG A 28 -4.84 8.08 -11.48
C ARG A 28 -5.48 9.30 -12.17
N LYS A 29 -6.79 9.27 -12.34
CA LYS A 29 -7.56 10.21 -13.17
C LYS A 29 -8.96 10.43 -12.60
N TRP A 30 -9.34 11.69 -12.45
CA TRP A 30 -10.70 12.11 -12.09
C TRP A 30 -11.71 11.67 -13.16
N PRO A 31 -12.99 11.46 -12.81
CA PRO A 31 -14.04 11.12 -13.77
C PRO A 31 -14.27 12.24 -14.81
N ASP A 32 -13.90 13.48 -14.47
CA ASP A 32 -13.89 14.64 -15.38
C ASP A 32 -12.79 14.57 -16.47
N GLY A 33 -11.86 13.63 -16.35
CA GLY A 33 -10.78 13.44 -17.31
C GLY A 33 -9.43 14.04 -16.89
N ARG A 34 -9.37 14.72 -15.75
CA ARG A 34 -8.15 15.36 -15.23
C ARG A 34 -7.26 14.36 -14.52
N MET A 35 -5.93 14.48 -14.63
CA MET A 35 -5.01 13.64 -13.87
C MET A 35 -4.97 14.06 -12.39
N LEU A 36 -4.82 13.07 -11.52
CA LEU A 36 -4.60 13.29 -10.09
C LEU A 36 -3.11 13.55 -9.81
N THR A 37 -2.81 14.53 -8.96
CA THR A 37 -1.45 14.74 -8.43
C THR A 37 -1.10 13.70 -7.37
N ALA A 38 0.18 13.56 -7.02
CA ALA A 38 0.62 12.63 -5.98
C ALA A 38 -0.08 12.91 -4.63
N GLU A 39 -0.04 14.16 -4.16
CA GLU A 39 -0.75 14.61 -2.94
C GLU A 39 -2.24 14.27 -2.98
N GLN A 40 -2.92 14.51 -4.11
CA GLN A 40 -4.33 14.20 -4.24
C GLN A 40 -4.61 12.69 -4.16
N ILE A 41 -3.71 11.86 -4.68
CA ILE A 41 -3.84 10.40 -4.58
C ILE A 41 -3.74 9.97 -3.12
N GLU A 42 -2.78 10.52 -2.37
CA GLU A 42 -2.61 10.21 -0.96
C GLU A 42 -3.85 10.59 -0.15
N LEU A 43 -4.39 11.79 -0.38
CA LEU A 43 -5.64 12.25 0.25
C LEU A 43 -6.84 11.37 -0.14
N CYS A 44 -6.99 11.01 -1.42
CA CYS A 44 -8.02 10.08 -1.88
C CYS A 44 -7.90 8.73 -1.18
N MET A 45 -6.69 8.19 -1.09
CA MET A 45 -6.41 6.88 -0.51
C MET A 45 -6.78 6.87 0.98
N GLU A 46 -6.38 7.90 1.73
CA GLU A 46 -6.71 8.04 3.14
C GLU A 46 -8.23 8.12 3.36
N ALA A 47 -8.93 8.91 2.53
CA ALA A 47 -10.38 9.03 2.58
C ALA A 47 -11.09 7.69 2.36
N VAL A 48 -10.67 6.94 1.33
CA VAL A 48 -11.21 5.63 0.98
C VAL A 48 -11.00 4.64 2.13
N MET A 49 -9.80 4.58 2.71
CA MET A 49 -9.50 3.70 3.84
C MET A 49 -10.35 4.06 5.08
N ARG A 50 -10.51 5.35 5.39
CA ARG A 50 -11.34 5.81 6.51
C ARG A 50 -12.80 5.40 6.33
N TYR A 51 -13.34 5.59 5.12
CA TYR A 51 -14.71 5.21 4.79
C TYR A 51 -14.92 3.70 4.91
N GLU A 52 -14.00 2.88 4.40
CA GLU A 52 -14.07 1.43 4.47
C GLU A 52 -14.07 0.92 5.91
N HIS A 53 -13.26 1.53 6.77
CA HIS A 53 -13.22 1.23 8.19
C HIS A 53 -14.56 1.57 8.88
N ASP A 54 -15.09 2.77 8.64
CA ASP A 54 -16.34 3.23 9.26
C ASP A 54 -17.56 2.39 8.82
N ASN A 55 -17.62 2.05 7.53
CA ASN A 55 -18.69 1.25 6.94
C ASN A 55 -18.50 -0.26 7.12
N LYS A 56 -17.45 -0.69 7.84
CA LYS A 56 -17.11 -2.11 8.07
C LYS A 56 -17.07 -2.93 6.78
N VAL A 57 -16.51 -2.35 5.71
CA VAL A 57 -16.32 -3.04 4.44
C VAL A 57 -15.44 -4.27 4.67
N PRO A 58 -15.82 -5.46 4.19
CA PRO A 58 -15.03 -6.68 4.36
C PRO A 58 -13.67 -6.52 3.67
N GLU A 59 -12.62 -7.08 4.27
CA GLU A 59 -11.24 -6.87 3.84
C GLU A 59 -11.01 -7.22 2.37
N GLU A 60 -11.63 -8.30 1.89
CA GLU A 60 -11.59 -8.74 0.49
C GLU A 60 -12.07 -7.69 -0.52
N SER A 61 -12.94 -6.78 -0.08
CA SER A 61 -13.51 -5.72 -0.90
C SER A 61 -12.78 -4.38 -0.74
N ARG A 62 -11.85 -4.28 0.21
CA ARG A 62 -11.10 -3.05 0.49
C ARG A 62 -10.08 -2.75 -0.59
N ILE A 63 -9.78 -1.46 -0.75
CA ILE A 63 -8.68 -1.05 -1.64
C ILE A 63 -7.35 -1.60 -1.10
N GLY A 64 -6.48 -2.06 -2.00
CA GLY A 64 -5.18 -2.62 -1.63
C GLY A 64 -5.23 -4.02 -1.00
N TYR A 65 -6.40 -4.67 -0.96
CA TYR A 65 -6.48 -6.06 -0.56
C TYR A 65 -5.67 -6.96 -1.51
N LEU A 66 -4.65 -7.59 -0.95
CA LEU A 66 -3.93 -8.68 -1.58
C LEU A 66 -4.28 -9.93 -0.78
N GLU A 67 -5.05 -10.83 -1.40
CA GLU A 67 -5.26 -12.15 -0.81
C GLU A 67 -3.88 -12.77 -0.63
N GLN A 68 -3.56 -13.23 0.59
CA GLN A 68 -2.24 -13.75 0.95
C GLN A 68 -1.92 -15.11 0.29
N ARG A 69 -2.26 -15.25 -0.99
CA ARG A 69 -1.93 -16.37 -1.83
C ARG A 69 -0.68 -15.99 -2.61
N THR A 70 0.45 -16.28 -1.98
CA THR A 70 1.73 -16.56 -2.66
C THR A 70 2.21 -15.47 -3.65
N CYS A 71 2.72 -14.36 -3.12
CA CYS A 71 3.93 -13.81 -3.71
C CYS A 71 5.09 -14.72 -3.26
N GLY A 72 5.58 -15.55 -4.18
CA GLY A 72 6.51 -16.64 -3.91
C GLY A 72 7.80 -16.20 -3.19
N ALA A 73 7.82 -16.35 -1.88
CA ALA A 73 8.68 -17.38 -1.34
C ALA A 73 7.99 -18.71 -1.63
N GLY A 74 8.57 -19.54 -2.50
CA GLY A 74 8.21 -20.96 -2.55
C GLY A 74 8.49 -21.62 -1.18
N PRO A 75 8.37 -22.95 -1.04
CA PRO A 75 8.71 -23.66 0.20
C PRO A 75 10.23 -23.65 0.56
N GLY A 76 10.93 -22.54 0.28
CA GLY A 76 12.34 -22.32 0.57
C GLY A 76 12.79 -20.85 0.49
N GLY A 77 11.90 -19.84 0.57
CA GLY A 77 12.31 -18.44 0.69
C GLY A 77 12.45 -18.02 2.16
N PRO A 78 13.60 -17.43 2.58
CA PRO A 78 13.91 -17.29 3.99
C PRO A 78 12.95 -16.29 4.65
N SER A 79 12.26 -16.78 5.66
CA SER A 79 11.64 -15.96 6.70
C SER A 79 12.69 -14.98 7.22
N SER A 80 12.51 -13.69 6.92
CA SER A 80 13.23 -12.61 7.56
C SER A 80 12.90 -12.59 9.05
N SER A 81 13.60 -13.42 9.82
CA SER A 81 13.79 -13.33 11.28
C SER A 81 14.69 -14.43 11.85
N ALA A 82 15.32 -15.30 11.05
CA ALA A 82 16.16 -16.37 11.56
C ALA A 82 17.65 -15.98 11.57
N GLY A 83 18.15 -15.63 12.76
CA GLY A 83 19.50 -15.92 13.25
C GLY A 83 20.68 -15.41 12.42
N VAL A 84 21.26 -14.27 12.84
CA VAL A 84 22.69 -14.06 12.61
C VAL A 84 23.44 -15.11 13.45
N SER A 85 23.85 -16.21 12.83
CA SER A 85 24.72 -17.17 13.50
C SER A 85 26.16 -16.64 13.46
N GLU A 86 26.76 -16.54 14.64
CA GLU A 86 28.11 -16.06 14.97
C GLU A 86 29.29 -16.78 14.26
N ASP A 87 29.04 -17.69 13.31
CA ASP A 87 30.05 -18.55 12.66
C ASP A 87 30.57 -17.97 11.33
N MET A 88 30.68 -16.64 11.22
CA MET A 88 31.29 -15.96 10.07
C MET A 88 32.39 -14.99 10.51
N ALA A 89 32.97 -15.24 11.69
CA ALA A 89 34.06 -14.44 12.25
C ALA A 89 35.47 -15.06 12.08
N GLY A 90 35.60 -16.24 11.46
CA GLY A 90 36.91 -16.91 11.42
C GLY A 90 37.13 -17.80 10.21
N LEU A 91 37.91 -17.32 9.23
CA LEU A 91 39.22 -17.88 8.87
C LEU A 91 39.79 -17.15 7.64
N ALA A 92 40.23 -15.90 7.84
CA ALA A 92 41.19 -15.24 6.96
C ALA A 92 42.62 -15.73 7.27
N ARG A 93 42.87 -17.03 7.10
CA ARG A 93 44.18 -17.67 7.36
C ARG A 93 44.49 -18.71 6.30
N ASP A 94 44.81 -18.28 5.08
CA ASP A 94 45.82 -18.94 4.23
C ASP A 94 46.08 -18.13 2.95
N ALA A 95 46.71 -16.97 3.10
CA ALA A 95 47.19 -16.18 1.96
C ALA A 95 48.56 -15.58 2.29
N SER A 96 49.47 -16.44 2.73
CA SER A 96 50.92 -16.20 2.70
C SER A 96 51.61 -17.53 2.86
N ARG A 97 52.02 -18.12 1.74
CA ARG A 97 53.15 -19.03 1.73
C ARG A 97 54.02 -18.73 0.52
N ASP A 98 55.20 -18.22 0.88
CA ASP A 98 56.43 -18.11 0.11
C ASP A 98 56.78 -19.42 -0.61
#